data_AF-A0A2N4YSC4-F1
#
_entry.id   AF-A0A2N4YSC4-F1
#
_cell.length_a   1.000
_cell.length_b   1.000
_cell.length_c   1.000
_cell.angle_alpha   90.00
_cell.angle_beta   90.00
_cell.angle_gamma   90.00
#
_symmetry.space_group_name_H-M   'P 1'
#
loop_
_entity.id
_entity.type
_entity.pdbx_description
1 polymer ?
#
loop_
_entity_poly.entity_id
_entity_poly.type
_entity_poly.pdbx_seq_one_letter_code
_entity_poly.pdbx_strand_id
1 'polypeptide(L)' 'PGHYLGTPPEGDSAVRFTKTYLQQFEQALKTHQDSAGVIKAMETQWPGLAETSSLELSAKVNTGEMKW' A
#
# COMPACT_ATOMS: atom_id res chain seq x y z
N PRO A 1 -12.21 -5.36 0.58
CA PRO A 1 -11.28 -4.20 0.62
C PRO A 1 -10.39 -4.25 -0.62
N GLY A 2 -10.04 -3.10 -1.20
CA GLY A 2 -9.54 -3.01 -2.59
C GLY A 2 -8.28 -3.81 -2.94
N HIS A 3 -7.49 -4.25 -1.96
CA HIS A 3 -6.27 -5.05 -2.20
C HIS A 3 -6.38 -6.51 -1.75
N TYR A 4 -7.56 -6.94 -1.31
CA TYR A 4 -7.76 -8.32 -0.88
C TYR A 4 -8.25 -9.17 -2.04
N LEU A 5 -7.33 -9.92 -2.66
CA LEU A 5 -7.61 -10.87 -3.74
C LEU A 5 -7.68 -12.31 -3.21
N GLY A 6 -8.63 -12.56 -2.30
CA GLY A 6 -8.92 -13.89 -1.76
C GLY A 6 -10.37 -14.00 -1.28
N THR A 7 -10.76 -15.19 -0.78
CA THR A 7 -12.04 -15.38 -0.06
C THR A 7 -12.08 -14.41 1.13
N PRO A 8 -13.06 -13.48 1.22
CA PRO A 8 -13.13 -12.52 2.32
C PRO A 8 -12.91 -13.27 3.63
N PRO A 9 -11.86 -12.96 4.39
CA PRO A 9 -11.55 -13.75 5.55
C PRO A 9 -12.67 -13.51 6.55
N GLU A 10 -13.11 -14.57 7.24
CA GLU A 10 -14.23 -14.47 8.17
C GLU A 10 -13.94 -13.38 9.23
N GLY A 11 -14.98 -12.66 9.65
CA GLY A 11 -14.86 -11.62 10.68
C GLY A 11 -14.22 -10.30 10.21
N ASP A 12 -13.36 -9.72 11.05
CA ASP A 12 -12.83 -8.35 10.90
C ASP A 12 -11.44 -8.26 10.23
N SER A 13 -10.92 -9.41 9.81
CA SER A 13 -9.61 -9.61 9.17
C SER A 13 -9.40 -8.72 7.93
N ALA A 14 -10.43 -8.53 7.11
CA ALA A 14 -10.42 -7.62 5.97
C ALA A 14 -10.22 -6.14 6.37
N VAL A 15 -10.84 -5.73 7.49
CA VAL A 15 -10.74 -4.38 8.05
C VAL A 15 -9.35 -4.19 8.69
N ARG A 16 -8.87 -5.19 9.43
CA ARG A 16 -7.51 -5.18 10.01
C ARG A 16 -6.44 -5.05 8.93
N PHE A 17 -6.55 -5.84 7.86
CA PHE A 17 -5.64 -5.74 6.72
C PHE A 17 -5.59 -4.31 6.17
N THR A 18 -6.74 -3.72 5.87
CA THR A 18 -6.82 -2.37 5.29
C THR A 18 -6.23 -1.32 6.23
N LYS A 19 -6.56 -1.41 7.53
CA LYS A 19 -6.02 -0.50 8.55
C LYS A 19 -4.50 -0.59 8.63
N THR A 20 -3.96 -1.80 8.76
CA THR A 20 -2.51 -2.00 8.85
C THR A 20 -1.81 -1.53 7.58
N TYR A 21 -2.36 -1.83 6.41
CA TYR A 21 -1.81 -1.38 5.13
C TYR A 21 -1.69 0.14 5.05
N LEU A 22 -2.76 0.87 5.38
CA LEU A 22 -2.76 2.34 5.34
C LEU A 22 -1.77 2.95 6.35
N GLN A 23 -1.69 2.41 7.56
CA GLN A 23 -0.74 2.88 8.58
C GLN A 23 0.71 2.73 8.11
N GLN A 24 1.04 1.59 7.50
CA GLN A 24 2.38 1.35 6.97
C GLN A 24 2.68 2.24 5.74
N PHE A 25 1.69 2.45 4.87
CA PHE A 25 1.84 3.32 3.70
C PHE A 25 2.08 4.78 4.11
N GLU A 26 1.32 5.29 5.09
CA GLU A 26 1.55 6.63 5.66
C GLU A 26 2.95 6.74 6.30
N GLN A 27 3.42 5.69 6.97
CA GLN A 27 4.77 5.67 7.52
C GLN A 27 5.84 5.69 6.42
N ALA A 28 5.64 4.94 5.34
CA ALA A 28 6.54 4.96 4.19
C ALA A 28 6.59 6.35 3.55
N LEU A 29 5.44 7.02 3.36
CA LEU A 29 5.36 8.39 2.83
C LEU A 29 6.07 9.43 3.73
N LYS A 30 6.06 9.25 5.05
CA LYS A 30 6.81 10.12 5.97
C LYS A 30 8.31 9.89 5.92
N THR A 31 8.73 8.70 5.51
CA THR A 31 10.14 8.25 5.55
C THR A 31 10.86 8.46 4.21
N HIS A 32 10.12 8.40 3.10
CA HIS A 32 10.65 8.46 1.75
C HIS A 32 10.07 9.65 0.99
N GLN A 33 10.91 10.35 0.23
CA GLN A 33 10.52 11.55 -0.53
C GLN A 33 10.05 11.23 -1.95
N ASP A 34 10.26 10.00 -2.41
CA ASP A 34 9.93 9.53 -3.75
C ASP A 34 9.14 8.21 -3.71
N SER A 35 8.42 7.95 -4.80
CA SER A 35 7.55 6.79 -4.95
C SER A 35 8.36 5.50 -4.93
N ALA A 36 9.57 5.49 -5.49
CA ALA A 36 10.46 4.33 -5.48
C ALA A 36 10.79 3.87 -4.06
N GLY A 37 11.10 4.79 -3.15
CA GLY A 37 11.34 4.51 -1.74
C GLY A 37 10.09 3.99 -1.04
N VAL A 38 8.93 4.61 -1.30
CA VAL A 38 7.64 4.17 -0.74
C VAL A 38 7.30 2.75 -1.21
N ILE A 39 7.39 2.48 -2.51
CA ILE A 39 7.10 1.18 -3.12
C ILE A 39 8.01 0.11 -2.49
N LYS A 40 9.32 0.35 -2.46
CA LYS A 40 10.29 -0.60 -1.90
C LYS A 40 10.02 -0.91 -0.43
N ALA A 41 9.68 0.11 0.36
CA ALA A 41 9.34 -0.07 1.77
C ALA A 41 8.08 -0.95 1.94
N MET A 42 7.06 -0.71 1.11
CA MET A 42 5.82 -1.49 1.14
C MET A 42 6.02 -2.93 0.66
N GLU A 43 6.76 -3.14 -0.44
CA GLU A 43 7.08 -4.49 -0.95
C GLU A 43 7.89 -5.32 0.06
N THR A 44 8.79 -4.67 0.81
CA THR A 44 9.56 -5.33 1.87
C THR A 44 8.66 -5.81 3.01
N GLN A 45 7.64 -5.03 3.36
CA GLN A 45 6.71 -5.37 4.43
C GLN A 45 5.61 -6.35 4.00
N TRP A 46 5.28 -6.34 2.71
CA TRP A 46 4.20 -7.14 2.13
C TRP A 46 4.72 -7.98 0.96
N PRO A 47 5.61 -8.96 1.19
CA PRO A 47 6.08 -9.85 0.14
C PRO A 47 4.91 -10.71 -0.34
N GLY A 48 4.37 -10.39 -1.52
CA GLY A 48 3.16 -11.00 -2.07
C GLY A 48 1.92 -10.10 -2.05
N LEU A 49 2.07 -8.79 -1.80
CA LEU A 49 1.00 -7.83 -2.06
C LEU A 49 0.55 -7.94 -3.52
N ALA A 50 -0.74 -8.20 -3.71
CA ALA A 50 -1.32 -8.19 -5.05
C ALA A 50 -1.53 -6.73 -5.53
N GLU A 51 -1.78 -6.55 -6.84
CA GLU A 51 -2.02 -5.23 -7.45
C GLU A 51 -0.86 -4.22 -7.25
N THR A 52 0.37 -4.62 -7.58
CA THR A 52 1.55 -3.75 -7.54
C THR A 52 1.37 -2.46 -8.35
N SER A 53 0.62 -2.50 -9.46
CA SER A 53 0.26 -1.33 -10.27
C SER A 53 -0.52 -0.28 -9.47
N SER A 54 -1.41 -0.69 -8.57
CA SER A 54 -2.17 0.22 -7.70
C SER A 54 -1.30 0.84 -6.61
N LEU A 55 -0.33 0.08 -6.07
CA LEU A 55 0.68 0.60 -5.16
C LEU A 55 1.55 1.65 -5.86
N GLU A 56 2.06 1.36 -7.05
CA GLU A 56 2.87 2.30 -7.84
C GLU A 56 2.13 3.60 -8.12
N LEU A 57 0.87 3.49 -8.56
CA LEU A 57 0.02 4.64 -8.84
C LEU A 57 -0.21 5.49 -7.59
N SER A 58 -0.59 4.84 -6.47
CA SER A 58 -0.82 5.52 -5.20
C SER A 58 0.44 6.21 -4.70
N ALA A 59 1.60 5.55 -4.80
CA ALA A 59 2.87 6.12 -4.39
C ALA A 59 3.19 7.39 -5.18
N LYS A 60 3.16 7.34 -6.52
CA LYS A 60 3.46 8.50 -7.39
C LYS A 60 2.55 9.69 -7.15
N VAL A 61 1.28 9.44 -6.84
CA VAL A 61 0.33 10.53 -6.57
C VAL A 61 0.59 11.15 -5.21
N ASN A 62 0.82 10.34 -4.18
CA ASN A 62 1.03 10.84 -2.83
C ASN A 62 2.43 11.47 -2.62
N THR A 63 3.42 11.13 -3.46
CA THR A 63 4.72 11.81 -3.51
C THR A 63 4.74 13.01 -4.45
N GLY A 64 3.66 13.26 -5.20
CA GLY A 64 3.53 14.39 -6.12
C GLY A 64 4.24 14.23 -7.47
N GLU A 65 4.79 13.05 -7.75
CA GLU A 65 5.42 12.71 -9.03
C GLU A 65 4.39 12.54 -10.17
N MET A 66 3.12 12.28 -9.82
CA MET A 66 2.01 12.18 -10.75
C MET A 66 0.82 12.98 -10.24
N LYS A 67 0.18 13.75 -11.13
CA LYS A 67 -1.12 14.35 -10.82
C LYS A 67 -2.24 13.37 -11.14
N TRP A 68 -3.29 13.44 -10.33
CA TRP A 68 -4.55 12.74 -10.57
C TRP A 68 -5.29 13.32 -11.78
#